data_AF-A0A8D9MAW5-F1
#
_entry.id   AF-A0A8D9MAW5-F1
#
_cell.length_a   1.000
_cell.length_b   1.000
_cell.length_c   1.000
_cell.angle_alpha   90.00
_cell.angle_beta   90.00
_cell.angle_gamma   90.00
#
_symmetry.space_group_name_H-M   'P 1'
#
loop_
_entity.id
_entity.type
_entity.pdbx_description
1 polymer ?
#
loop_
_entity_poly.entity_id
_entity_poly.type
_entity_poly.pdbx_seq_one_letter_code
_entity_poly.pdbx_strand_id
1 'polypeptide(L)'
;MNFNQPREMYPGMWRYPMNPDLCCIYRVPNRLREVNPEPYTPQIVLIGPLHHSVKSQALKALYLGDDITYTKSMAYLDMEEHKKTYLAEFAARIEGETTIDELRRMIKEEEETIRASYQESTAWIQSSEFVEMVLHDSVFIIEFILRFSGVVEKKGDPLLAGLSLGITVYHDLILLENQLPFFILDKLFNPIVRRIWPHLTFRDLIISFFGFQGKIGRNSKFRHFTDLTRCVRVETLPNLDVWKSKPIEHMYNAEKLDSGGVKFKAVGNDLSLCVSFKNGCLKIPCLTVDDSLEMKLRNIMALEQCHYPNNAHVCSYALFLDYLIDTDKDVDLLLEKGNSFILIYISINIKFVQPAKVAQMVNKLVTGIVDPGSYYYDIAGEVNEYYRNPVNRSKAILKRVYFGNPWTGTATIAAMFLLVMTLIQTWASIVQVKQNEP
;
A
#
# COMPACT_ATOMS: atom_id res chain seq x y z
N MET A 1 5.31 -45.93 14.57
CA MET A 1 5.43 -44.61 15.22
C MET A 1 4.07 -44.27 15.81
N ASN A 2 4.00 -44.06 17.13
CA ASN A 2 2.74 -43.74 17.84
C ASN A 2 2.27 -42.35 17.41
N PHE A 3 1.13 -42.27 16.70
CA PHE A 3 0.51 -41.01 16.24
C PHE A 3 -0.31 -40.30 17.33
N ASN A 4 -0.32 -40.79 18.58
CA ASN A 4 -1.18 -40.33 19.67
C ASN A 4 -0.47 -39.55 20.79
N GLN A 5 0.76 -39.08 20.59
CA GLN A 5 1.31 -38.04 21.46
C GLN A 5 0.81 -36.67 20.96
N PRO A 6 0.28 -35.79 21.82
CA PRO A 6 0.00 -34.41 21.42
C PRO A 6 1.31 -33.81 20.91
N ARG A 7 1.36 -33.45 19.62
CA ARG A 7 2.53 -32.78 19.07
C ARG A 7 2.70 -31.48 19.84
N GLU A 8 3.83 -31.33 20.54
CA GLU A 8 4.24 -30.02 21.04
C GLU A 8 4.23 -29.05 19.85
N MET A 9 3.41 -28.00 19.96
CA MET A 9 3.37 -26.95 18.97
C MET A 9 4.28 -25.82 19.43
N TYR A 10 5.09 -25.30 18.52
CA TYR A 10 6.01 -24.21 18.80
C TYR A 10 5.62 -22.96 17.99
N PRO A 11 6.00 -21.75 18.44
CA PRO A 11 5.90 -20.54 17.62
C PRO A 11 6.55 -20.74 16.24
N GLY A 12 5.92 -20.21 15.18
CA GLY A 12 6.40 -20.34 13.81
C GLY A 12 5.96 -21.61 13.06
N MET A 13 5.31 -22.58 13.73
CA MET A 13 4.82 -23.78 13.04
C MET A 13 3.59 -23.50 12.18
N TRP A 14 3.66 -23.87 10.91
CA TRP A 14 2.54 -23.79 9.98
C TRP A 14 1.48 -24.82 10.35
N ARG A 15 0.21 -24.46 10.18
CA ARG A 15 -0.90 -25.42 10.21
C ARG A 15 -1.50 -25.55 8.81
N TYR A 16 -1.94 -26.77 8.48
CA TYR A 16 -2.86 -26.94 7.36
C TYR A 16 -4.23 -26.42 7.82
N PRO A 17 -4.78 -25.38 7.17
CA PRO A 17 -6.04 -24.79 7.60
C PRO A 17 -7.17 -25.81 7.40
N MET A 18 -7.91 -26.12 8.47
CA MET A 18 -9.13 -26.94 8.37
C MET A 18 -10.24 -26.22 7.60
N ASN A 19 -10.25 -24.89 7.65
CA ASN A 19 -11.12 -24.03 6.85
C ASN A 19 -10.28 -22.92 6.20
N PRO A 20 -9.87 -23.08 4.92
CA PRO A 20 -9.08 -22.09 4.21
C PRO A 20 -9.74 -20.71 4.12
N ASP A 21 -11.08 -20.64 4.11
CA ASP A 21 -11.82 -19.40 3.91
C ASP A 21 -11.76 -18.45 5.11
N LEU A 22 -11.37 -18.96 6.29
CA LEU A 22 -11.17 -18.17 7.51
C LEU A 22 -9.76 -17.56 7.58
N CYS A 23 -8.76 -18.23 7.01
CA CYS A 23 -7.37 -17.81 7.09
C CYS A 23 -7.14 -16.51 6.31
N CYS A 24 -6.66 -15.47 7.00
CA CYS A 24 -6.43 -14.15 6.40
C CYS A 24 -5.24 -13.37 6.96
N ILE A 25 -4.64 -13.83 8.07
CA ILE A 25 -3.48 -13.18 8.70
C ILE A 25 -2.26 -14.09 8.52
N TYR A 26 -1.19 -13.52 7.98
CA TYR A 26 -0.02 -14.25 7.47
C TYR A 26 1.27 -13.69 8.05
N ARG A 27 2.29 -14.56 8.17
CA ARG A 27 3.67 -14.07 8.23
C ARG A 27 4.08 -13.53 6.89
N VAL A 28 4.87 -12.46 6.89
CA VAL A 28 5.49 -11.93 5.69
C VAL A 28 6.49 -12.98 5.19
N PRO A 29 6.39 -13.40 3.91
CA PRO A 29 7.33 -14.35 3.34
C PRO A 29 8.79 -13.88 3.49
N ASN A 30 9.69 -14.80 3.82
CA ASN A 30 11.11 -14.49 4.06
C ASN A 30 11.74 -13.72 2.88
N ARG A 31 11.43 -14.10 1.64
CA ARG A 31 11.90 -13.40 0.44
C ARG A 31 11.56 -11.90 0.38
N LEU A 32 10.46 -11.49 1.02
CA LEU A 32 10.05 -10.08 1.11
C LEU A 32 10.67 -9.41 2.33
N ARG A 33 10.74 -10.14 3.46
CA ARG A 33 11.29 -9.65 4.73
C ARG A 33 12.81 -9.43 4.65
N GLU A 34 13.55 -10.28 3.97
CA GLU A 34 15.01 -10.20 3.80
C GLU A 34 15.44 -8.96 2.99
N VAL A 35 14.58 -8.46 2.10
CA VAL A 35 14.84 -7.24 1.32
C VAL A 35 14.81 -5.99 2.19
N ASN A 36 13.80 -5.91 3.07
CA ASN A 36 13.66 -4.82 4.03
C ASN A 36 12.81 -5.29 5.23
N PRO A 37 13.40 -5.61 6.39
CA PRO A 37 12.63 -6.15 7.52
C PRO A 37 11.88 -5.07 8.31
N GLU A 38 12.37 -3.84 8.29
CA GLU A 38 11.86 -2.71 9.09
C GLU A 38 10.37 -2.40 8.83
N PRO A 39 9.88 -2.35 7.57
CA PRO A 39 8.48 -2.03 7.28
C PRO A 39 7.46 -3.08 7.70
N TYR A 40 7.91 -4.26 8.15
CA TYR A 40 7.04 -5.35 8.62
C TYR A 40 7.14 -5.57 10.13
N THR A 41 7.92 -4.74 10.82
CA THR A 41 8.24 -4.92 12.23
C THR A 41 7.49 -3.86 13.03
N PRO A 42 6.59 -4.26 13.96
CA PRO A 42 5.99 -3.31 14.89
C PRO A 42 7.05 -2.45 15.59
N GLN A 43 6.69 -1.22 15.92
CA GLN A 43 7.62 -0.27 16.52
C GLN A 43 7.35 -0.08 18.00
N ILE A 44 6.08 -0.15 18.42
CA ILE A 44 5.68 0.07 19.81
C ILE A 44 4.59 -0.87 20.29
N VAL A 45 3.59 -1.22 19.48
CA VAL A 45 2.45 -2.04 19.93
C VAL A 45 2.36 -3.36 19.17
N LEU A 46 2.35 -4.44 19.93
CA LEU A 46 2.08 -5.79 19.43
C LEU A 46 0.58 -6.05 19.48
N ILE A 47 -0.02 -6.61 18.43
CA ILE A 47 -1.44 -6.92 18.34
C ILE A 47 -1.58 -8.33 17.79
N GLY A 48 -2.35 -9.14 18.50
CA GLY A 48 -2.60 -10.52 18.17
C GLY A 48 -1.42 -11.46 18.49
N PRO A 49 -1.58 -12.75 18.13
CA PRO A 49 -0.75 -13.83 18.64
C PRO A 49 0.60 -13.98 17.93
N LEU A 50 0.79 -13.41 16.73
CA LEU A 50 2.01 -13.65 15.96
C LEU A 50 3.25 -13.08 16.64
N HIS A 51 3.15 -11.92 17.30
CA HIS A 51 4.29 -11.36 18.03
C HIS A 51 4.33 -11.79 19.51
N HIS A 52 3.46 -12.71 19.94
CA HIS A 52 3.34 -13.08 21.34
C HIS A 52 4.64 -13.63 21.95
N SER A 53 5.42 -14.41 21.18
CA SER A 53 6.70 -14.94 21.67
C SER A 53 7.74 -13.84 21.94
N VAL A 54 7.64 -12.68 21.27
CA VAL A 54 8.55 -11.53 21.46
C VAL A 54 8.36 -10.93 22.85
N LYS A 55 7.12 -10.87 23.34
CA LYS A 55 6.82 -10.44 24.72
C LYS A 55 7.49 -11.36 25.75
N SER A 56 7.33 -12.67 25.59
CA SER A 56 7.93 -13.65 26.50
C SER A 56 9.46 -13.59 26.49
N GLN A 57 10.07 -13.32 25.34
CA GLN A 57 11.52 -13.11 25.21
C GLN A 57 11.97 -11.81 25.91
N ALA A 58 11.24 -10.71 25.75
CA ALA A 58 11.53 -9.44 26.41
C ALA A 58 11.48 -9.56 27.94
N LEU A 59 10.45 -10.23 28.47
CA LEU A 59 10.33 -10.52 29.91
C LEU A 59 11.51 -11.37 30.40
N LYS A 60 11.86 -12.42 29.65
CA LYS A 60 12.99 -13.29 30.00
C LYS A 60 14.32 -12.53 30.04
N ALA A 61 14.57 -11.65 29.08
CA ALA A 61 15.76 -10.80 29.04
C ALA A 61 15.85 -9.92 30.30
N LEU A 62 14.73 -9.29 30.69
CA LEU A 62 14.65 -8.48 31.92
C LEU A 62 14.94 -9.31 33.18
N TYR A 63 14.37 -10.51 33.31
CA TYR A 63 14.63 -11.40 34.44
C TYR A 63 16.07 -11.89 34.52
N LEU A 64 16.74 -12.04 33.38
CA LEU A 64 18.15 -12.43 33.31
C LEU A 64 19.13 -11.26 33.53
N GLY A 65 18.62 -10.04 33.67
CA GLY A 65 19.42 -8.84 33.92
C GLY A 65 19.99 -8.17 32.67
N ASP A 66 19.46 -8.48 31.48
CA ASP A 66 19.84 -7.81 30.24
C ASP A 66 19.32 -6.35 30.23
N ASP A 67 20.12 -5.40 29.75
CA ASP A 67 19.68 -4.01 29.58
C ASP A 67 18.87 -3.85 28.29
N ILE A 68 17.56 -3.70 28.45
CA ILE A 68 16.60 -3.47 27.36
C ILE A 68 16.06 -2.03 27.32
N THR A 69 16.57 -1.12 28.16
CA THR A 69 15.97 0.21 28.47
C THR A 69 15.68 1.07 27.24
N TYR A 70 16.51 0.98 26.20
CA TYR A 70 16.36 1.76 24.96
C TYR A 70 16.13 0.86 23.74
N THR A 71 15.36 -0.21 23.91
CA THR A 71 15.06 -1.18 22.87
C THR A 71 13.56 -1.26 22.58
N LYS A 72 13.19 -1.79 21.41
CA LYS A 72 11.80 -2.12 21.09
C LYS A 72 11.18 -3.07 22.11
N SER A 73 11.98 -3.96 22.70
CA SER A 73 11.51 -4.90 23.73
C SER A 73 10.94 -4.18 24.95
N MET A 74 11.59 -3.11 25.44
CA MET A 74 11.04 -2.32 26.54
C MET A 74 9.77 -1.59 26.11
N ALA A 75 9.77 -0.98 24.92
CA ALA A 75 8.59 -0.31 24.38
C ALA A 75 7.37 -1.25 24.28
N TYR A 76 7.58 -2.52 23.92
CA TYR A 76 6.53 -3.54 23.93
C TYR A 76 6.01 -3.82 25.34
N LEU A 77 6.89 -3.95 26.34
CA LEU A 77 6.47 -4.18 27.73
C LEU A 77 5.67 -2.99 28.29
N ASP A 78 6.13 -1.77 28.04
CA ASP A 78 5.42 -0.54 28.44
C ASP A 78 4.02 -0.51 27.81
N MET A 79 3.91 -0.92 26.54
CA MET A 79 2.62 -0.99 25.86
C MET A 79 1.71 -2.08 26.41
N GLU A 80 2.22 -3.22 26.83
CA GLU A 80 1.41 -4.27 27.47
C GLU A 80 0.80 -3.79 28.80
N GLU A 81 1.54 -3.00 29.58
CA GLU A 81 0.98 -2.37 30.78
C GLU A 81 -0.03 -1.26 30.41
N HIS A 82 0.26 -0.46 29.38
CA HIS A 82 -0.65 0.60 28.93
C HIS A 82 -2.00 0.06 28.43
N LYS A 83 -2.02 -1.11 27.80
CA LYS A 83 -3.27 -1.80 27.43
C LYS A 83 -4.15 -2.15 28.63
N LYS A 84 -3.56 -2.43 29.80
CA LYS A 84 -4.32 -2.68 31.04
C LYS A 84 -4.96 -1.39 31.55
N THR A 85 -4.23 -0.28 31.48
CA THR A 85 -4.78 1.06 31.79
C THR A 85 -5.96 1.38 30.88
N TYR A 86 -5.83 1.17 29.57
CA TYR A 86 -6.93 1.36 28.63
C TYR A 86 -8.12 0.45 28.92
N LEU A 87 -7.90 -0.81 29.30
CA LEU A 87 -8.98 -1.71 29.71
C LEU A 87 -9.71 -1.20 30.95
N ALA A 88 -8.98 -0.75 31.97
CA ALA A 88 -9.57 -0.21 33.19
C ALA A 88 -10.37 1.07 32.94
N GLU A 89 -9.83 1.99 32.14
CA GLU A 89 -10.52 3.24 31.77
C GLU A 89 -11.75 2.98 30.88
N PHE A 90 -11.66 2.02 29.95
CA PHE A 90 -12.78 1.57 29.15
C PHE A 90 -13.89 0.96 30.02
N ALA A 91 -13.53 0.07 30.95
CA ALA A 91 -14.46 -0.55 31.90
C ALA A 91 -15.16 0.49 32.79
N ALA A 92 -14.41 1.47 33.31
CA ALA A 92 -14.96 2.53 34.15
C ALA A 92 -15.96 3.44 33.41
N ARG A 93 -15.85 3.57 32.08
CA ARG A 93 -16.73 4.39 31.26
C ARG A 93 -18.01 3.68 30.82
N ILE A 94 -18.02 2.35 30.78
CA ILE A 94 -19.18 1.53 30.42
C ILE A 94 -19.82 0.91 31.67
N GLU A 95 -20.69 -0.09 31.53
CA GLU A 95 -21.35 -0.78 32.66
C GLU A 95 -20.39 -1.67 33.49
N GLY A 96 -19.10 -1.31 33.57
CA GLY A 96 -18.10 -1.94 34.43
C GLY A 96 -17.72 -3.36 34.05
N GLU A 97 -17.37 -4.15 35.07
CA GLU A 97 -16.92 -5.55 34.97
C GLU A 97 -17.90 -6.45 34.20
N THR A 98 -19.20 -6.17 34.30
CA THR A 98 -20.23 -6.97 33.60
C THR A 98 -20.03 -6.98 32.09
N THR A 99 -19.73 -5.81 31.49
CA THR A 99 -19.46 -5.72 30.06
C THR A 99 -18.12 -6.40 29.71
N ILE A 100 -17.10 -6.27 30.55
CA ILE A 100 -15.80 -6.90 30.31
C ILE A 100 -15.91 -8.44 30.33
N ASP A 101 -16.67 -8.99 31.26
CA ASP A 101 -16.96 -10.43 31.33
C ASP A 101 -17.74 -10.90 30.10
N GLU A 102 -18.68 -10.11 29.60
CA GLU A 102 -19.39 -10.41 28.36
C GLU A 102 -18.46 -10.42 27.14
N LEU A 103 -17.56 -9.43 27.02
CA LEU A 103 -16.54 -9.38 25.97
C LEU A 103 -15.63 -10.61 26.02
N ARG A 104 -15.13 -10.93 27.22
CA ARG A 104 -14.29 -12.12 27.47
C ARG A 104 -15.00 -13.40 27.07
N ARG A 105 -16.28 -13.56 27.43
CA ARG A 105 -17.09 -14.71 27.04
C ARG A 105 -17.25 -14.80 25.52
N MET A 106 -17.56 -13.70 24.84
CA MET A 106 -17.71 -13.70 23.38
C MET A 106 -16.41 -14.07 22.66
N ILE A 107 -15.25 -13.59 23.15
CA ILE A 107 -13.94 -13.98 22.62
C ILE A 107 -13.71 -15.48 22.84
N LYS A 108 -14.05 -16.00 24.01
CA LYS A 108 -13.90 -17.42 24.34
C LYS A 108 -14.76 -18.32 23.45
N GLU A 109 -15.99 -17.91 23.16
CA GLU A 109 -16.90 -18.61 22.24
C GLU A 109 -16.38 -18.63 20.79
N GLU A 110 -15.68 -17.56 20.37
CA GLU A 110 -15.12 -17.42 19.02
C GLU A 110 -13.64 -17.83 18.91
N GLU A 111 -13.05 -18.37 19.97
CA GLU A 111 -11.60 -18.64 20.05
C GLU A 111 -11.11 -19.45 18.86
N GLU A 112 -11.83 -20.53 18.50
CA GLU A 112 -11.47 -21.37 17.35
C GLU A 112 -11.51 -20.59 16.03
N THR A 113 -12.52 -19.74 15.80
CA THR A 113 -12.65 -18.89 14.61
C THR A 113 -11.52 -17.84 14.55
N ILE A 114 -11.19 -17.23 15.70
CA ILE A 114 -10.11 -16.23 15.78
C ILE A 114 -8.78 -16.91 15.46
N ARG A 115 -8.49 -18.05 16.10
CA ARG A 115 -7.29 -18.85 15.80
C ARG A 115 -7.28 -19.32 14.35
N ALA A 116 -8.45 -19.65 13.79
CA ALA A 116 -8.65 -20.02 12.39
C ALA A 116 -8.24 -18.91 11.40
N SER A 117 -8.14 -17.67 11.84
CA SER A 117 -7.73 -16.54 11.00
C SER A 117 -6.23 -16.47 10.70
N TYR A 118 -5.38 -17.17 11.44
CA TYR A 118 -3.91 -17.11 11.30
C TYR A 118 -3.34 -18.31 10.53
N GLN A 119 -2.42 -18.09 9.59
CA GLN A 119 -1.75 -19.20 8.91
C GLN A 119 -0.78 -19.96 9.82
N GLU A 120 -0.07 -19.23 10.68
CA GLU A 120 0.77 -19.80 11.72
C GLU A 120 -0.11 -20.40 12.83
N SER A 121 0.28 -21.56 13.35
CA SER A 121 -0.41 -22.18 14.48
C SER A 121 -0.23 -21.36 15.74
N THR A 122 -1.33 -21.09 16.43
CA THR A 122 -1.35 -20.39 17.71
C THR A 122 -1.64 -21.33 18.88
N ALA A 123 -1.79 -22.63 18.64
CA ALA A 123 -2.23 -23.61 19.65
C ALA A 123 -1.22 -23.81 20.80
N TRP A 124 0.00 -23.30 20.64
CA TRP A 124 1.01 -23.24 21.72
C TRP A 124 0.67 -22.20 22.79
N ILE A 125 -0.20 -21.24 22.49
CA ILE A 125 -0.72 -20.23 23.42
C ILE A 125 -1.91 -20.82 24.15
N GLN A 126 -1.83 -20.88 25.48
CA GLN A 126 -2.92 -21.41 26.31
C GLN A 126 -4.20 -20.61 26.10
N SER A 127 -5.34 -21.28 26.19
CA SER A 127 -6.63 -20.67 25.87
C SER A 127 -6.94 -19.44 26.73
N SER A 128 -6.69 -19.51 28.04
CA SER A 128 -6.89 -18.37 28.95
C SER A 128 -6.03 -17.17 28.55
N GLU A 129 -4.75 -17.41 28.24
CA GLU A 129 -3.82 -16.37 27.81
C GLU A 129 -4.21 -15.77 26.45
N PHE A 130 -4.66 -16.59 25.51
CA PHE A 130 -5.13 -16.14 24.21
C PHE A 130 -6.37 -15.26 24.31
N VAL A 131 -7.33 -15.64 25.15
CA VAL A 131 -8.56 -14.85 25.37
C VAL A 131 -8.23 -13.49 25.99
N GLU A 132 -7.39 -13.45 27.03
CA GLU A 132 -6.98 -12.18 27.64
C GLU A 132 -6.17 -11.30 26.67
N MET A 133 -5.30 -11.89 25.86
CA MET A 133 -4.57 -11.16 24.81
C MET A 133 -5.52 -10.49 23.83
N VAL A 134 -6.48 -11.25 23.27
CA VAL A 134 -7.47 -10.67 22.34
C VAL A 134 -8.32 -9.61 23.03
N LEU A 135 -8.68 -9.78 24.31
CA LEU A 135 -9.43 -8.79 25.07
C LEU A 135 -8.64 -7.48 25.20
N HIS A 136 -7.42 -7.54 25.72
CA HIS A 136 -6.55 -6.36 25.88
C HIS A 136 -6.27 -5.66 24.55
N ASP A 137 -5.95 -6.43 23.50
CA ASP A 137 -5.64 -5.88 22.18
C ASP A 137 -6.86 -5.24 21.53
N SER A 138 -8.02 -5.90 21.60
CA SER A 138 -9.26 -5.38 21.01
C SER A 138 -9.74 -4.12 21.73
N VAL A 139 -9.69 -4.10 23.06
CA VAL A 139 -10.03 -2.90 23.86
C VAL A 139 -9.03 -1.78 23.62
N PHE A 140 -7.74 -2.10 23.52
CA PHE A 140 -6.73 -1.11 23.17
C PHE A 140 -7.01 -0.44 21.83
N ILE A 141 -7.35 -1.22 20.80
CA ILE A 141 -7.65 -0.71 19.46
C ILE A 141 -8.84 0.27 19.52
N ILE A 142 -9.96 -0.11 20.12
CA ILE A 142 -11.13 0.79 20.18
C ILE A 142 -10.83 2.03 21.02
N GLU A 143 -10.15 1.89 22.17
CA GLU A 143 -9.84 3.01 23.06
C GLU A 143 -8.93 4.02 22.36
N PHE A 144 -7.87 3.52 21.71
CA PHE A 144 -6.95 4.33 20.93
C PHE A 144 -7.69 5.10 19.83
N ILE A 145 -8.54 4.42 19.06
CA ILE A 145 -9.30 5.03 17.95
C ILE A 145 -10.25 6.11 18.46
N LEU A 146 -10.96 5.86 19.57
CA LEU A 146 -11.89 6.83 20.15
C LEU A 146 -11.15 8.08 20.63
N ARG A 147 -10.01 7.92 21.30
CA ARG A 147 -9.21 9.07 21.78
C ARG A 147 -8.52 9.81 20.65
N PHE A 148 -7.96 9.09 19.68
CA PHE A 148 -7.31 9.68 18.51
C PHE A 148 -8.29 10.50 17.67
N SER A 149 -9.53 10.02 17.55
CA SER A 149 -10.61 10.72 16.85
C SER A 149 -11.21 11.89 17.64
N GLY A 150 -10.73 12.16 18.85
CA GLY A 150 -11.23 13.22 19.73
C GLY A 150 -12.62 12.95 20.32
N VAL A 151 -13.07 11.70 20.28
CA VAL A 151 -14.38 11.26 20.78
C VAL A 151 -14.36 11.05 22.29
N VAL A 152 -13.21 10.60 22.81
CA VAL A 152 -12.92 10.43 24.24
C VAL A 152 -11.82 11.42 24.64
N GLU A 153 -11.85 11.88 25.89
CA GLU A 153 -10.81 12.76 26.44
C GLU A 153 -9.44 12.08 26.39
N LYS A 154 -8.47 12.74 25.73
CA LYS A 154 -7.08 12.26 25.60
C LYS A 154 -6.14 12.77 26.70
N LYS A 155 -6.66 13.51 27.69
CA LYS A 155 -5.84 14.18 28.70
C LYS A 155 -5.15 13.14 29.57
N GLY A 156 -3.83 13.28 29.72
CA GLY A 156 -3.01 12.34 30.50
C GLY A 156 -2.59 11.08 29.73
N ASP A 157 -3.01 10.94 28.47
CA ASP A 157 -2.63 9.79 27.64
C ASP A 157 -1.23 9.97 27.05
N PRO A 158 -0.22 9.17 27.44
CA PRO A 158 1.15 9.31 26.94
C PRO A 158 1.26 9.09 25.43
N LEU A 159 0.38 8.29 24.82
CA LEU A 159 0.41 8.02 23.38
C LEU A 159 -0.09 9.20 22.55
N LEU A 160 -0.92 10.05 23.15
CA LEU A 160 -1.57 11.19 22.49
C LEU A 160 -1.12 12.54 23.05
N ALA A 161 -0.21 12.53 24.04
CA ALA A 161 0.45 13.72 24.58
C ALA A 161 1.37 14.39 23.55
N GLY A 162 1.95 13.60 22.63
CA GLY A 162 2.72 14.07 21.48
C GLY A 162 2.23 13.44 20.17
N LEU A 163 2.60 14.04 19.03
CA LEU A 163 2.15 13.55 17.70
C LEU A 163 2.86 12.27 17.24
N SER A 164 4.09 12.02 17.70
CA SER A 164 4.94 10.92 17.20
C SER A 164 4.40 9.54 17.56
N LEU A 165 4.09 9.29 18.84
CA LEU A 165 3.67 7.97 19.33
C LEU A 165 2.34 7.52 18.74
N GLY A 166 1.35 8.43 18.64
CA GLY A 166 0.07 8.12 18.00
C GLY A 166 0.21 7.73 16.53
N ILE A 167 1.09 8.38 15.78
CA ILE A 167 1.35 8.00 14.38
C ILE A 167 2.07 6.64 14.29
N THR A 168 3.00 6.36 15.22
CA THR A 168 3.65 5.04 15.31
C THR A 168 2.64 3.93 15.58
N VAL A 169 1.69 4.13 16.52
CA VAL A 169 0.60 3.17 16.79
C VAL A 169 -0.28 3.00 15.55
N TYR A 170 -0.66 4.09 14.88
CA TYR A 170 -1.43 4.03 13.63
C TYR A 170 -0.74 3.17 12.56
N HIS A 171 0.59 3.27 12.43
CA HIS A 171 1.37 2.43 11.51
C HIS A 171 1.43 0.97 11.96
N ASP A 172 1.62 0.70 13.25
CA ASP A 172 1.62 -0.66 13.78
C ASP A 172 0.27 -1.37 13.56
N LEU A 173 -0.85 -0.63 13.58
CA LEU A 173 -2.19 -1.17 13.35
C LEU A 173 -2.43 -1.65 11.91
N ILE A 174 -1.60 -1.31 10.93
CA ILE A 174 -1.78 -1.74 9.53
C ILE A 174 -0.77 -2.79 9.08
N LEU A 175 0.15 -3.22 9.95
CA LEU A 175 1.13 -4.24 9.63
C LEU A 175 0.47 -5.62 9.54
N LEU A 176 0.79 -6.39 8.50
CA LEU A 176 0.14 -7.66 8.20
C LEU A 176 0.25 -8.69 9.35
N GLU A 177 1.41 -8.71 10.03
CA GLU A 177 1.66 -9.64 11.14
C GLU A 177 1.07 -9.17 12.47
N ASN A 178 0.53 -7.95 12.52
CA ASN A 178 0.13 -7.26 13.74
C ASN A 178 -1.38 -6.97 13.74
N GLN A 179 -2.20 -8.01 13.53
CA GLN A 179 -3.63 -7.87 13.25
C GLN A 179 -4.48 -8.73 14.19
N LEU A 180 -5.69 -8.25 14.46
CA LEU A 180 -6.84 -9.07 14.85
C LEU A 180 -7.81 -9.14 13.67
N PRO A 181 -8.54 -10.27 13.50
CA PRO A 181 -9.52 -10.37 12.43
C PRO A 181 -10.70 -9.43 12.69
N PHE A 182 -11.10 -8.64 11.70
CA PHE A 182 -12.10 -7.59 11.85
C PHE A 182 -13.46 -8.10 12.37
N PHE A 183 -13.84 -9.34 12.05
CA PHE A 183 -15.12 -9.90 12.52
C PHE A 183 -15.23 -9.90 14.06
N ILE A 184 -14.15 -10.19 14.80
CA ILE A 184 -14.22 -10.20 16.26
C ILE A 184 -14.34 -8.78 16.79
N LEU A 185 -13.60 -7.82 16.21
CA LEU A 185 -13.69 -6.42 16.59
C LEU A 185 -15.11 -5.87 16.34
N ASP A 186 -15.71 -6.18 15.20
CA ASP A 186 -17.09 -5.77 14.87
C ASP A 186 -18.10 -6.43 15.82
N LYS A 187 -17.96 -7.74 16.09
CA LYS A 187 -18.84 -8.46 17.02
C LYS A 187 -18.79 -7.88 18.44
N LEU A 188 -17.61 -7.52 18.93
CA LEU A 188 -17.41 -6.95 20.26
C LEU A 188 -17.92 -5.50 20.35
N PHE A 189 -17.58 -4.65 19.39
CA PHE A 189 -17.73 -3.19 19.55
C PHE A 189 -18.87 -2.57 18.76
N ASN A 190 -19.39 -3.19 17.70
CA ASN A 190 -20.53 -2.62 16.97
C ASN A 190 -21.78 -2.43 17.85
N PRO A 191 -22.16 -3.36 18.77
CA PRO A 191 -23.25 -3.12 19.70
C PRO A 191 -23.00 -1.92 20.63
N ILE A 192 -21.77 -1.78 21.12
CA ILE A 192 -21.36 -0.69 22.02
C ILE A 192 -21.38 0.65 21.28
N VAL A 193 -20.79 0.70 20.08
CA VAL A 193 -20.76 1.89 19.21
C VAL A 193 -22.18 2.33 18.86
N ARG A 194 -23.07 1.41 18.48
CA ARG A 194 -24.47 1.75 18.17
C ARG A 194 -25.26 2.23 19.38
N ARG A 195 -24.95 1.75 20.58
CA ARG A 195 -25.58 2.22 21.81
C ARG A 195 -25.20 3.67 22.11
N ILE A 196 -23.94 4.05 21.87
CA ILE A 196 -23.44 5.40 22.14
C ILE A 196 -23.78 6.37 20.99
N TRP A 197 -23.62 5.92 19.74
CA TRP A 197 -23.89 6.67 18.51
C TRP A 197 -24.80 5.87 17.58
N PRO A 198 -26.15 6.01 17.71
CA PRO A 198 -27.12 5.19 16.97
C PRO A 198 -26.99 5.21 15.44
N HIS A 199 -26.38 6.25 14.88
CA HIS A 199 -26.20 6.42 13.43
C HIS A 199 -24.86 5.91 12.91
N LEU A 200 -23.95 5.47 13.78
CA LEU A 200 -22.60 5.05 13.42
C LEU A 200 -22.44 3.54 13.66
N THR A 201 -21.81 2.84 12.72
CA THR A 201 -21.36 1.46 12.94
C THR A 201 -19.89 1.44 13.34
N PHE A 202 -19.44 0.35 13.97
CA PHE A 202 -18.00 0.18 14.23
C PHE A 202 -17.18 0.23 12.92
N ARG A 203 -17.70 -0.38 11.85
CA ARG A 203 -17.11 -0.27 10.50
C ARG A 203 -16.94 1.18 10.04
N ASP A 204 -17.95 2.03 10.21
CA ASP A 204 -17.88 3.44 9.81
C ASP A 204 -16.83 4.21 10.63
N LEU A 205 -16.72 3.91 11.93
CA LEU A 205 -15.68 4.47 12.80
C LEU A 205 -14.27 4.10 12.30
N ILE A 206 -14.03 2.82 12.00
CA ILE A 206 -12.73 2.35 11.47
C ILE A 206 -12.38 3.01 10.14
N ILE A 207 -13.34 3.05 9.21
CA ILE A 207 -13.13 3.72 7.91
C ILE A 207 -12.84 5.20 8.09
N SER A 208 -13.49 5.82 9.07
CA SER A 208 -13.28 7.22 9.37
C SER A 208 -11.88 7.48 9.93
N PHE A 209 -11.45 6.65 10.87
CA PHE A 209 -10.14 6.70 11.51
C PHE A 209 -8.98 6.61 10.49
N PHE A 210 -9.09 5.71 9.50
CA PHE A 210 -8.08 5.57 8.45
C PHE A 210 -8.22 6.58 7.29
N GLY A 211 -9.19 7.51 7.34
CA GLY A 211 -9.38 8.51 6.29
C GLY A 211 -9.90 7.93 4.96
N PHE A 212 -10.71 6.86 5.03
CA PHE A 212 -11.23 6.13 3.88
C PHE A 212 -12.72 6.38 3.60
N GLN A 213 -13.32 7.41 4.20
CA GLN A 213 -14.72 7.76 3.98
C GLN A 213 -15.00 8.01 2.49
N GLY A 214 -16.01 7.34 1.94
CA GLY A 214 -16.37 7.44 0.53
C GLY A 214 -15.40 6.77 -0.45
N LYS A 215 -14.35 6.10 0.05
CA LYS A 215 -13.34 5.38 -0.77
C LYS A 215 -13.51 3.87 -0.76
N ILE A 216 -14.45 3.38 0.04
CA ILE A 216 -14.81 1.96 0.12
C ILE A 216 -16.35 1.81 0.04
N GLY A 217 -16.81 0.86 -0.76
CA GLY A 217 -18.21 0.52 -0.94
C GLY A 217 -18.86 0.06 0.36
N ARG A 218 -20.18 0.27 0.48
CA ARG A 218 -20.95 -0.13 1.68
C ARG A 218 -20.95 -1.64 1.89
N ASN A 219 -20.97 -2.42 0.80
CA ASN A 219 -21.03 -3.88 0.84
C ASN A 219 -19.64 -4.54 0.83
N SER A 220 -18.58 -3.75 0.69
CA SER A 220 -17.22 -4.26 0.63
C SER A 220 -16.79 -4.73 2.01
N LYS A 221 -16.38 -5.99 2.05
CA LYS A 221 -15.89 -6.67 3.24
C LYS A 221 -14.36 -6.63 3.23
N PHE A 222 -13.79 -6.37 4.39
CA PHE A 222 -12.36 -6.48 4.65
C PHE A 222 -12.16 -7.34 5.90
N ARG A 223 -11.09 -8.12 5.93
CA ARG A 223 -10.86 -9.14 6.95
C ARG A 223 -10.05 -8.64 8.15
N HIS A 224 -9.27 -7.59 7.98
CA HIS A 224 -8.49 -6.87 8.99
C HIS A 224 -8.03 -5.52 8.41
N PHE A 225 -7.25 -4.73 9.14
CA PHE A 225 -6.90 -3.36 8.74
C PHE A 225 -5.95 -3.31 7.54
N THR A 226 -4.96 -4.21 7.43
CA THR A 226 -4.15 -4.30 6.21
C THR A 226 -5.02 -4.62 4.98
N ASP A 227 -5.99 -5.54 5.11
CA ASP A 227 -6.91 -5.87 4.02
C ASP A 227 -7.82 -4.68 3.66
N LEU A 228 -8.28 -3.89 4.65
CA LEU A 228 -8.99 -2.63 4.40
C LEU A 228 -8.16 -1.67 3.53
N THR A 229 -6.87 -1.47 3.87
CA THR A 229 -5.99 -0.59 3.08
C THR A 229 -5.79 -1.11 1.65
N ARG A 230 -5.78 -2.44 1.44
CA ARG A 230 -5.80 -3.05 0.11
C ARG A 230 -7.12 -2.79 -0.62
N CYS A 231 -8.26 -3.10 0.01
CA CYS A 231 -9.59 -2.99 -0.60
C CYS A 231 -9.83 -1.59 -1.19
N VAL A 232 -9.51 -0.54 -0.43
CA VAL A 232 -9.66 0.86 -0.87
C VAL A 232 -8.92 1.16 -2.18
N ARG A 233 -7.74 0.54 -2.39
CA ARG A 233 -6.99 0.73 -3.64
C ARG A 233 -7.62 -0.04 -4.80
N VAL A 234 -8.00 -1.29 -4.55
CA VAL A 234 -8.57 -2.19 -5.55
C VAL A 234 -9.95 -1.73 -6.03
N GLU A 235 -10.74 -1.10 -5.16
CA GLU A 235 -12.06 -0.55 -5.53
C GLU A 235 -12.03 0.50 -6.64
N THR A 236 -10.87 1.12 -6.86
CA THR A 236 -10.72 2.10 -7.94
C THR A 236 -10.58 1.46 -9.33
N LEU A 237 -10.36 0.14 -9.40
CA LEU A 237 -10.15 -0.56 -10.66
C LEU A 237 -11.47 -0.95 -11.32
N PRO A 238 -11.62 -0.72 -12.64
CA PRO A 238 -12.73 -1.28 -13.40
C PRO A 238 -12.51 -2.79 -13.64
N ASN A 239 -13.59 -3.57 -13.68
CA ASN A 239 -13.60 -4.95 -14.16
C ASN A 239 -12.54 -5.87 -13.49
N LEU A 240 -12.75 -6.19 -12.20
CA LEU A 240 -11.87 -7.07 -11.42
C LEU A 240 -11.79 -8.51 -11.96
N ASP A 241 -12.73 -8.92 -12.82
CA ASP A 241 -12.77 -10.26 -13.42
C ASP A 241 -11.67 -10.49 -14.47
N VAL A 242 -10.94 -9.45 -14.88
CA VAL A 242 -9.85 -9.54 -15.87
C VAL A 242 -8.53 -9.88 -15.18
N TRP A 243 -8.41 -11.11 -14.68
CA TRP A 243 -7.09 -11.65 -14.33
C TRP A 243 -6.42 -12.21 -15.57
N LYS A 244 -5.26 -11.65 -15.94
CA LYS A 244 -4.41 -12.18 -17.00
C LYS A 244 -3.22 -12.88 -16.37
N SER A 245 -3.08 -14.18 -16.66
CA SER A 245 -1.91 -14.98 -16.26
C SER A 245 -0.63 -14.67 -17.05
N LYS A 246 -0.50 -13.45 -17.60
CA LYS A 246 0.65 -13.04 -18.40
C LYS A 246 1.42 -11.95 -17.67
N PRO A 247 2.70 -12.17 -17.33
CA PRO A 247 3.53 -11.14 -16.71
C PRO A 247 3.91 -10.07 -17.76
N ILE A 248 4.24 -8.87 -17.30
CA ILE A 248 4.83 -7.86 -18.17
C ILE A 248 6.27 -8.32 -18.45
N GLU A 249 6.56 -8.84 -19.64
CA GLU A 249 7.92 -9.31 -19.97
C GLU A 249 8.91 -8.15 -20.15
N HIS A 250 8.42 -7.04 -20.69
CA HIS A 250 9.22 -5.87 -20.98
C HIS A 250 8.33 -4.64 -21.10
N MET A 251 8.81 -3.50 -20.59
CA MET A 251 8.27 -2.19 -20.88
C MET A 251 9.40 -1.16 -20.87
N TYR A 252 9.34 -0.18 -21.76
CA TYR A 252 10.31 0.91 -21.78
C TYR A 252 10.05 1.89 -20.62
N ASN A 253 11.11 2.40 -20.00
CA ASN A 253 11.04 3.41 -18.95
C ASN A 253 10.55 4.78 -19.46
N ALA A 254 10.25 5.68 -18.53
CA ALA A 254 9.65 6.98 -18.82
C ALA A 254 10.47 7.81 -19.81
N GLU A 255 11.81 7.85 -19.65
CA GLU A 255 12.72 8.57 -20.56
C GLU A 255 12.60 8.07 -22.00
N LYS A 256 12.65 6.76 -22.22
CA LYS A 256 12.51 6.18 -23.56
C LYS A 256 11.12 6.45 -24.12
N LEU A 257 10.07 6.22 -23.34
CA LEU A 257 8.70 6.44 -23.78
C LEU A 257 8.43 7.90 -24.19
N ASP A 258 8.92 8.88 -23.43
CA ASP A 258 8.83 10.31 -23.82
C ASP A 258 9.55 10.57 -25.15
N SER A 259 10.73 9.98 -25.34
CA SER A 259 11.48 10.11 -26.60
C SER A 259 10.75 9.54 -27.81
N GLY A 260 9.89 8.54 -27.61
CA GLY A 260 8.99 8.00 -28.64
C GLY A 260 7.68 8.75 -28.80
N GLY A 261 7.48 9.85 -28.06
CA GLY A 261 6.30 10.71 -28.15
C GLY A 261 5.11 10.25 -27.30
N VAL A 262 5.32 9.35 -26.33
CA VAL A 262 4.33 9.06 -25.30
C VAL A 262 4.23 10.27 -24.37
N LYS A 263 3.00 10.68 -24.06
CA LYS A 263 2.72 11.77 -23.11
C LYS A 263 2.26 11.20 -21.78
N PHE A 264 2.72 11.76 -20.69
CA PHE A 264 2.32 11.38 -19.35
C PHE A 264 1.27 12.33 -18.79
N LYS A 265 0.26 11.80 -18.10
CA LYS A 265 -0.75 12.60 -17.41
C LYS A 265 -1.14 11.97 -16.08
N ALA A 266 -1.13 12.77 -15.02
CA ALA A 266 -1.66 12.38 -13.72
C ALA A 266 -3.19 12.41 -13.70
N VAL A 267 -3.80 11.40 -13.10
CA VAL A 267 -5.25 11.31 -12.90
C VAL A 267 -5.57 10.71 -11.53
N GLY A 268 -6.80 10.89 -11.03
CA GLY A 268 -7.25 10.22 -9.79
C GLY A 268 -6.56 10.70 -8.51
N ASN A 269 -6.80 9.98 -7.42
CA ASN A 269 -6.15 10.20 -6.12
C ASN A 269 -4.98 9.21 -5.92
N ASP A 270 -4.25 9.39 -4.82
CA ASP A 270 -3.06 8.62 -4.40
C ASP A 270 -3.34 7.16 -4.00
N LEU A 271 -4.61 6.83 -3.82
CA LEU A 271 -5.07 5.47 -3.52
C LEU A 271 -5.43 4.69 -4.79
N SER A 272 -5.65 5.39 -5.92
CA SER A 272 -6.07 4.74 -7.15
C SER A 272 -4.97 3.90 -7.79
N LEU A 273 -5.38 2.83 -8.46
CA LEU A 273 -4.55 1.95 -9.27
C LEU A 273 -4.89 2.05 -10.77
N CYS A 274 -5.85 2.90 -11.15
CA CYS A 274 -6.37 2.92 -12.52
C CYS A 274 -5.40 3.59 -13.51
N VAL A 275 -4.71 2.77 -14.31
CA VAL A 275 -3.89 3.21 -15.45
C VAL A 275 -4.70 3.10 -16.73
N SER A 276 -4.52 4.04 -17.66
CA SER A 276 -5.09 3.93 -19.01
C SER A 276 -4.19 4.54 -20.07
N PHE A 277 -4.19 3.95 -21.26
CA PHE A 277 -3.45 4.46 -22.40
C PHE A 277 -4.40 4.77 -23.56
N LYS A 278 -4.35 5.99 -24.09
CA LYS A 278 -5.18 6.37 -25.24
C LYS A 278 -4.49 7.46 -26.06
N ASN A 279 -4.45 7.28 -27.38
CA ASN A 279 -3.93 8.26 -28.34
C ASN A 279 -2.51 8.76 -27.98
N GLY A 280 -1.62 7.84 -27.58
CA GLY A 280 -0.25 8.18 -27.19
C GLY A 280 -0.12 8.88 -25.84
N CYS A 281 -1.19 8.92 -25.04
CA CYS A 281 -1.17 9.50 -23.69
C CYS A 281 -1.39 8.41 -22.65
N LEU A 282 -0.37 8.19 -21.82
CA LEU A 282 -0.42 7.31 -20.66
C LEU A 282 -0.89 8.10 -19.43
N LYS A 283 -2.06 7.74 -18.93
CA LYS A 283 -2.66 8.31 -17.74
C LYS A 283 -2.42 7.37 -16.57
N ILE A 284 -1.84 7.88 -15.50
CA ILE A 284 -1.44 7.08 -14.34
C ILE A 284 -1.92 7.79 -13.07
N PRO A 285 -2.32 7.04 -12.01
CA PRO A 285 -2.67 7.61 -10.72
C PRO A 285 -1.57 8.47 -10.11
N CYS A 286 -1.94 9.58 -9.47
CA CYS A 286 -1.01 10.33 -8.63
C CYS A 286 -0.37 9.40 -7.59
N LEU A 287 0.93 9.56 -7.31
CA LEU A 287 1.61 8.84 -6.22
C LEU A 287 2.17 9.85 -5.23
N THR A 288 1.72 9.78 -3.98
CA THR A 288 2.24 10.59 -2.88
C THR A 288 3.20 9.76 -2.06
N VAL A 289 4.49 10.07 -2.15
CA VAL A 289 5.53 9.44 -1.34
C VAL A 289 5.67 10.21 -0.03
N ASP A 290 5.29 9.58 1.06
CA ASP A 290 5.58 9.99 2.43
C ASP A 290 6.47 8.93 3.10
N ASP A 291 6.90 9.17 4.33
CA ASP A 291 7.78 8.25 5.07
C ASP A 291 7.11 6.87 5.36
N SER A 292 5.79 6.77 5.19
CA SER A 292 4.99 5.57 5.47
C SER A 292 4.55 4.80 4.21
N LEU A 293 4.70 5.37 3.02
CA LEU A 293 4.20 4.79 1.77
C LEU A 293 4.82 3.41 1.52
N GLU A 294 6.15 3.31 1.63
CA GLU A 294 6.87 2.05 1.42
C GLU A 294 6.31 0.97 2.35
N MET A 295 6.12 1.30 3.63
CA MET A 295 5.55 0.39 4.63
C MET A 295 4.13 -0.04 4.30
N LYS A 296 3.25 0.89 3.94
CA LYS A 296 1.87 0.59 3.52
C LYS A 296 1.85 -0.34 2.32
N LEU A 297 2.60 -0.03 1.26
CA LEU A 297 2.64 -0.84 0.04
C LEU A 297 3.21 -2.23 0.31
N ARG A 298 4.33 -2.34 1.04
CA ARG A 298 4.94 -3.63 1.36
C ARG A 298 4.01 -4.56 2.13
N ASN A 299 3.27 -4.05 3.12
CA ASN A 299 2.33 -4.88 3.88
C ASN A 299 1.14 -5.34 3.03
N ILE A 300 0.62 -4.48 2.15
CA ILE A 300 -0.43 -4.86 1.19
C ILE A 300 0.11 -5.91 0.19
N MET A 301 1.30 -5.70 -0.36
CA MET A 301 1.94 -6.62 -1.31
C MET A 301 2.20 -7.99 -0.65
N ALA A 302 2.67 -8.01 0.60
CA ALA A 302 2.82 -9.26 1.35
C ALA A 302 1.47 -9.99 1.53
N LEU A 303 0.39 -9.25 1.83
CA LEU A 303 -0.96 -9.82 1.90
C LEU A 303 -1.40 -10.40 0.55
N GLU A 304 -1.18 -9.67 -0.54
CA GLU A 304 -1.54 -10.14 -1.89
C GLU A 304 -0.80 -11.41 -2.29
N GLN A 305 0.50 -11.48 -2.00
CA GLN A 305 1.33 -12.65 -2.27
C GLN A 305 0.90 -13.89 -1.48
N CYS A 306 0.25 -13.72 -0.33
CA CYS A 306 -0.22 -14.81 0.52
C CYS A 306 -1.69 -15.19 0.31
N HIS A 307 -2.58 -14.19 0.21
CA HIS A 307 -4.04 -14.37 0.22
C HIS A 307 -4.70 -14.17 -1.15
N TYR A 308 -4.13 -13.33 -2.00
CA TYR A 308 -4.70 -12.94 -3.30
C TYR A 308 -3.75 -13.21 -4.48
N PRO A 309 -3.16 -14.42 -4.63
CA PRO A 309 -2.12 -14.67 -5.63
C PRO A 309 -2.60 -14.45 -7.08
N ASN A 310 -3.91 -14.60 -7.33
CA ASN A 310 -4.54 -14.35 -8.62
C ASN A 310 -5.28 -13.01 -8.69
N ASN A 311 -5.08 -12.11 -7.73
CA ASN A 311 -5.69 -10.76 -7.68
C ASN A 311 -4.72 -9.77 -7.01
N ALA A 312 -3.43 -9.91 -7.31
CA ALA A 312 -2.36 -9.14 -6.70
C ALA A 312 -2.17 -7.77 -7.38
N HIS A 313 -3.22 -6.94 -7.40
CA HIS A 313 -3.27 -5.71 -8.18
C HIS A 313 -2.29 -4.64 -7.70
N VAL A 314 -2.01 -4.56 -6.41
CA VAL A 314 -1.00 -3.63 -5.86
C VAL A 314 0.40 -4.11 -6.24
N CYS A 315 0.68 -5.42 -6.19
CA CYS A 315 1.91 -5.99 -6.72
C CYS A 315 2.07 -5.69 -8.23
N SER A 316 1.03 -5.92 -9.04
CA SER A 316 1.05 -5.63 -10.48
C SER A 316 1.30 -4.14 -10.75
N TYR A 317 0.74 -3.25 -9.93
CA TYR A 317 0.95 -1.81 -10.07
C TYR A 317 2.37 -1.41 -9.69
N ALA A 318 2.93 -1.97 -8.60
CA ALA A 318 4.32 -1.74 -8.23
C ALA A 318 5.29 -2.20 -9.32
N LEU A 319 5.04 -3.36 -9.96
CA LEU A 319 5.80 -3.83 -11.12
C LEU A 319 5.67 -2.91 -12.32
N PHE A 320 4.46 -2.41 -12.61
CA PHE A 320 4.26 -1.42 -13.67
C PHE A 320 5.05 -0.12 -13.41
N LEU A 321 5.10 0.34 -12.15
CA LEU A 321 5.89 1.51 -11.77
C LEU A 321 7.40 1.26 -11.87
N ASP A 322 7.89 0.08 -11.47
CA ASP A 322 9.29 -0.32 -11.60
C ASP A 322 9.78 -0.28 -13.06
N TYR A 323 9.00 -0.81 -13.99
CA TYR A 323 9.31 -0.67 -15.42
C TYR A 323 9.36 0.78 -15.90
N LEU A 324 8.49 1.63 -15.35
CA LEU A 324 8.37 3.02 -15.77
C LEU A 324 9.47 3.90 -15.14
N ILE A 325 9.89 3.60 -13.91
CA ILE A 325 10.77 4.40 -13.07
C ILE A 325 12.01 3.57 -12.73
N ASP A 326 12.97 3.53 -13.65
CA ASP A 326 14.23 2.79 -13.45
C ASP A 326 15.29 3.69 -12.79
N THR A 327 15.32 4.96 -13.17
CA THR A 327 16.35 5.94 -12.78
C THR A 327 15.77 7.23 -12.19
N ASP A 328 16.62 8.05 -11.58
CA ASP A 328 16.28 9.39 -11.12
C ASP A 328 15.79 10.31 -12.25
N LYS A 329 16.34 10.16 -13.46
CA LYS A 329 15.88 10.86 -14.67
C LYS A 329 14.44 10.54 -15.03
N ASP A 330 14.01 9.29 -14.84
CA ASP A 330 12.62 8.91 -15.08
C ASP A 330 11.69 9.63 -14.11
N VAL A 331 12.09 9.74 -12.84
CA VAL A 331 11.35 10.52 -11.83
C VAL A 331 11.31 12.01 -12.18
N ASP A 332 12.44 12.61 -12.55
CA ASP A 332 12.51 14.02 -12.94
C ASP A 332 11.64 14.32 -14.16
N LEU A 333 11.69 13.46 -15.18
CA LEU A 333 10.86 13.61 -16.37
C LEU A 333 9.38 13.56 -16.02
N LEU A 334 9.00 12.61 -15.17
CA LEU A 334 7.63 12.44 -14.70
C LEU A 334 7.15 13.67 -13.90
N LEU A 335 8.03 14.26 -13.07
CA LEU A 335 7.79 15.52 -12.35
C LEU A 335 7.60 16.71 -13.28
N GLU A 336 8.40 16.83 -14.34
CA GLU A 336 8.37 17.97 -15.27
C GLU A 336 7.26 17.88 -16.34
N LYS A 337 7.08 16.70 -16.93
CA LYS A 337 6.24 16.49 -18.13
C LYS A 337 4.83 16.02 -17.81
N GLY A 338 4.66 15.27 -16.73
CA GLY A 338 3.35 15.01 -16.22
C GLY A 338 2.85 16.31 -15.61
N ASN A 339 1.89 17.00 -16.24
CA ASN A 339 1.23 18.17 -15.67
C ASN A 339 0.61 17.80 -14.30
N SER A 340 1.44 17.82 -13.23
CA SER A 340 1.25 17.26 -11.89
C SER A 340 1.40 15.73 -11.71
N PHE A 341 2.36 15.05 -12.34
CA PHE A 341 2.69 13.65 -11.99
C PHE A 341 3.85 13.61 -10.96
N ILE A 342 3.62 12.90 -9.85
CA ILE A 342 4.44 12.84 -8.61
C ILE A 342 4.44 14.16 -7.80
N LEU A 343 3.38 14.43 -7.02
CA LEU A 343 3.53 15.32 -5.86
C LEU A 343 3.96 14.48 -4.66
N ILE A 344 5.25 14.59 -4.34
CA ILE A 344 5.84 14.21 -3.05
C ILE A 344 5.98 15.51 -2.26
N TYR A 345 5.31 15.62 -1.12
CA TYR A 345 5.96 15.83 0.19
C TYR A 345 4.92 16.02 1.30
N ILE A 346 4.90 15.16 2.32
CA ILE A 346 4.72 15.59 3.73
C ILE A 346 5.56 14.66 4.63
N SER A 347 6.87 14.89 4.68
CA SER A 347 7.57 14.79 5.96
C SER A 347 7.76 16.22 6.47
N ILE A 348 7.79 16.43 7.77
CA ILE A 348 7.71 17.79 8.34
C ILE A 348 9.04 18.57 8.16
N ASN A 349 10.08 17.98 7.52
CA ASN A 349 11.45 18.50 7.58
C ASN A 349 12.27 18.62 6.28
N ILE A 350 11.79 18.32 5.07
CA ILE A 350 12.61 18.56 3.85
C ILE A 350 11.79 19.15 2.70
N LYS A 351 12.13 20.36 2.27
CA LYS A 351 11.42 21.08 1.20
C LYS A 351 11.59 20.49 -0.22
N PHE A 352 12.29 19.37 -0.41
CA PHE A 352 12.65 18.87 -1.74
C PHE A 352 12.53 17.35 -1.88
N VAL A 353 11.87 16.94 -2.96
CA VAL A 353 11.86 15.57 -3.46
C VAL A 353 13.28 15.15 -3.83
N GLN A 354 13.69 13.93 -3.48
CA GLN A 354 14.95 13.34 -3.93
C GLN A 354 14.65 12.25 -4.96
N PRO A 355 14.68 12.56 -6.27
CA PRO A 355 14.33 11.64 -7.36
C PRO A 355 15.00 10.26 -7.24
N ALA A 356 16.29 10.25 -6.90
CA ALA A 356 17.06 9.03 -6.69
C ALA A 356 16.50 8.13 -5.58
N LYS A 357 16.01 8.70 -4.45
CA LYS A 357 15.38 7.92 -3.38
C LYS A 357 14.06 7.32 -3.81
N VAL A 358 13.30 8.02 -4.65
CA VAL A 358 12.01 7.53 -5.16
C VAL A 358 12.24 6.34 -6.09
N ALA A 359 13.15 6.48 -7.07
CA ALA A 359 13.51 5.38 -7.96
C ALA A 359 14.02 4.17 -7.16
N GLN A 360 14.93 4.39 -6.20
CA GLN A 360 15.43 3.32 -5.34
C GLN A 360 14.32 2.63 -4.54
N MET A 361 13.38 3.39 -3.96
CA MET A 361 12.25 2.85 -3.22
C MET A 361 11.36 1.99 -4.13
N VAL A 362 10.99 2.49 -5.31
CA VAL A 362 10.16 1.76 -6.29
C VAL A 362 10.82 0.45 -6.70
N ASN A 363 12.11 0.49 -7.08
CA ASN A 363 12.81 -0.72 -7.52
C ASN A 363 12.98 -1.75 -6.39
N LYS A 364 13.15 -1.25 -5.15
CA LYS A 364 13.23 -2.11 -3.96
C LYS A 364 11.86 -2.69 -3.55
N LEU A 365 10.73 -2.10 -3.96
CA LEU A 365 9.39 -2.63 -3.62
C LEU A 365 9.13 -3.97 -4.30
N VAL A 366 9.56 -4.12 -5.56
CA VAL A 366 9.27 -5.31 -6.38
C VAL A 366 10.25 -6.47 -6.14
N THR A 367 11.36 -6.22 -5.45
CA THR A 367 12.33 -7.27 -5.12
C THR A 367 11.68 -8.34 -4.22
N GLY A 368 11.76 -9.61 -4.64
CA GLY A 368 11.21 -10.75 -3.91
C GLY A 368 9.72 -11.02 -4.18
N ILE A 369 9.05 -10.21 -5.00
CA ILE A 369 7.68 -10.48 -5.45
C ILE A 369 7.68 -11.59 -6.50
N VAL A 370 6.72 -12.50 -6.42
CA VAL A 370 6.46 -13.47 -7.49
C VAL A 370 5.31 -12.96 -8.34
N ASP A 371 5.54 -12.92 -9.65
CA ASP A 371 4.61 -12.42 -10.64
C ASP A 371 4.05 -13.56 -11.51
N PRO A 372 2.86 -14.10 -11.18
CA PRO A 372 2.16 -15.05 -12.05
C PRO A 372 1.37 -14.37 -13.18
N GLY A 373 1.28 -13.03 -13.20
CA GLY A 373 0.47 -12.28 -14.14
C GLY A 373 0.16 -10.85 -13.70
N SER A 374 -0.03 -9.96 -14.68
CA SER A 374 -0.27 -8.53 -14.41
C SER A 374 -1.57 -8.03 -15.03
N TYR A 375 -2.34 -7.30 -14.21
CA TYR A 375 -3.51 -6.52 -14.67
C TYR A 375 -3.12 -5.50 -15.75
N TYR A 376 -1.89 -5.00 -15.75
CA TYR A 376 -1.40 -3.97 -16.68
C TYR A 376 -0.70 -4.55 -17.92
N TYR A 377 -0.76 -5.87 -18.15
CA TYR A 377 -0.10 -6.53 -19.28
C TYR A 377 -0.45 -5.89 -20.63
N ASP A 378 -1.75 -5.70 -20.92
CA ASP A 378 -2.18 -5.13 -22.20
C ASP A 378 -1.70 -3.68 -22.36
N ILE A 379 -1.85 -2.89 -21.29
CA ILE A 379 -1.46 -1.47 -21.30
C ILE A 379 0.05 -1.35 -21.56
N ALA A 380 0.87 -2.18 -20.91
CA ALA A 380 2.31 -2.22 -21.16
C ALA A 380 2.61 -2.59 -22.63
N GLY A 381 1.87 -3.55 -23.19
CA GLY A 381 1.94 -3.91 -24.61
C GLY A 381 1.61 -2.75 -25.54
N GLU A 382 0.46 -2.09 -25.35
CA GLU A 382 0.00 -0.97 -26.16
C GLU A 382 0.99 0.21 -26.13
N VAL A 383 1.54 0.51 -24.94
CA VAL A 383 2.53 1.57 -24.75
C VAL A 383 3.83 1.25 -25.51
N ASN A 384 4.30 0.00 -25.43
CA ASN A 384 5.47 -0.46 -26.18
C ASN A 384 5.25 -0.42 -27.70
N GLU A 385 4.09 -0.86 -28.17
CA GLU A 385 3.72 -0.81 -29.59
C GLU A 385 3.70 0.62 -30.11
N TYR A 386 3.12 1.55 -29.34
CA TYR A 386 3.11 2.96 -29.68
C TYR A 386 4.54 3.53 -29.79
N TYR A 387 5.41 3.20 -28.82
CA TYR A 387 6.82 3.60 -28.85
C TYR A 387 7.58 3.00 -30.04
N ARG A 388 7.34 1.72 -30.39
CA ARG A 388 8.04 1.05 -31.50
C ARG A 388 7.58 1.52 -32.87
N ASN A 389 6.40 2.12 -32.99
CA ASN A 389 5.87 2.61 -34.26
C ASN A 389 6.80 3.69 -34.88
N PRO A 390 7.38 3.46 -36.07
CA PRO A 390 8.32 4.39 -36.69
C PRO A 390 7.73 5.78 -36.95
N VAL A 391 6.45 5.84 -37.33
CA VAL A 391 5.77 7.12 -37.62
C VAL A 391 5.62 7.95 -36.35
N ASN A 392 5.26 7.33 -35.22
CA ASN A 392 5.16 8.03 -33.94
C ASN A 392 6.53 8.55 -33.50
N ARG A 393 7.58 7.73 -33.62
CA ARG A 393 8.96 8.13 -33.31
C ARG A 393 9.44 9.27 -34.19
N SER A 394 9.25 9.19 -35.51
CA SER A 394 9.62 10.26 -36.43
C SER A 394 8.87 11.57 -36.11
N LYS A 395 7.56 11.49 -35.80
CA LYS A 395 6.78 12.66 -35.35
C LYS A 395 7.31 13.24 -34.04
N ALA A 396 7.68 12.40 -33.08
CA ALA A 396 8.25 12.82 -31.81
C ALA A 396 9.60 13.53 -31.98
N ILE A 397 10.50 12.95 -32.78
CA ILE A 397 11.81 13.53 -33.12
C ILE A 397 11.63 14.85 -33.85
N LEU A 398 10.77 14.89 -34.88
CA LEU A 398 10.49 16.10 -35.64
C LEU A 398 10.00 17.22 -34.72
N LYS A 399 9.06 16.90 -33.82
CA LYS A 399 8.53 17.85 -32.84
C LYS A 399 9.62 18.35 -31.89
N ARG A 400 10.48 17.45 -31.38
CA ARG A 400 11.52 17.79 -30.40
C ARG A 400 12.64 18.64 -31.01
N VAL A 401 13.10 18.28 -32.21
CA VAL A 401 14.24 18.94 -32.88
C VAL A 401 13.84 20.26 -33.51
N TYR A 402 12.76 20.27 -34.30
CA TYR A 402 12.40 21.42 -35.13
C TYR A 402 11.36 22.32 -34.49
N PHE A 403 10.49 21.79 -33.64
CA PHE A 403 9.42 22.54 -32.98
C PHE A 403 9.59 22.58 -31.46
N GLY A 404 10.79 22.28 -30.96
CA GLY A 404 11.09 22.22 -29.53
C GLY A 404 11.15 23.59 -28.86
N ASN A 405 11.49 24.64 -29.61
CA ASN A 405 11.38 26.03 -29.15
C ASN A 405 10.79 26.93 -30.26
N PRO A 406 10.21 28.09 -29.90
CA PRO A 406 9.55 28.96 -30.88
C PRO A 406 10.49 29.46 -31.99
N TRP A 407 11.77 29.67 -31.67
CA TRP A 407 12.76 30.17 -32.61
C TRP A 407 13.19 29.12 -33.65
N THR A 408 13.45 27.88 -33.22
CA THR A 408 13.73 26.75 -34.12
C THR A 408 12.51 26.43 -34.97
N GLY A 409 11.31 26.50 -34.39
CA GLY A 409 10.05 26.34 -35.14
C GLY A 409 9.92 27.38 -36.25
N THR A 410 10.10 28.66 -35.91
CA THR A 410 9.99 29.77 -36.87
C THR A 410 11.06 29.67 -37.97
N ALA A 411 12.30 29.37 -37.60
CA ALA A 411 13.40 29.17 -38.55
C ALA A 411 13.12 28.00 -39.50
N THR A 412 12.58 26.90 -38.99
CA THR A 412 12.22 25.72 -39.80
C THR A 412 11.09 26.07 -40.79
N ILE A 413 10.06 26.80 -40.35
CA ILE A 413 8.97 27.25 -41.22
C ILE A 413 9.48 28.19 -42.30
N ALA A 414 10.34 29.16 -41.95
CA ALA A 414 10.93 30.09 -42.90
C ALA A 414 11.80 29.35 -43.93
N ALA A 415 12.62 28.39 -43.50
CA ALA A 415 13.44 27.58 -44.39
C ALA A 415 12.58 26.74 -45.35
N MET A 416 11.50 26.11 -44.87
CA MET A 416 10.56 25.39 -45.73
C MET A 416 9.89 26.33 -46.74
N PHE A 417 9.44 27.51 -46.30
CA PHE A 417 8.83 28.50 -47.19
C PHE A 417 9.79 28.95 -48.29
N LEU A 418 11.05 29.26 -47.93
CA LEU A 418 12.09 29.62 -48.89
C LEU A 418 12.36 28.49 -49.89
N LEU A 419 12.39 27.23 -49.44
CA LEU A 419 12.60 26.06 -50.29
C LEU A 419 11.44 25.85 -51.28
N VAL A 420 10.20 26.06 -50.84
CA VAL A 420 9.04 26.02 -51.75
C VAL A 420 9.13 27.14 -52.78
N MET A 421 9.49 28.36 -52.36
CA MET A 421 9.67 29.49 -53.27
C MET A 421 10.77 29.23 -54.31
N THR A 422 11.90 28.64 -53.94
CA THR A 422 12.98 28.31 -54.88
C THR A 422 12.59 27.20 -55.85
N LEU A 423 11.80 26.21 -55.41
CA LEU A 423 11.24 25.19 -56.31
C LEU A 423 10.28 25.80 -57.34
N ILE A 424 9.40 26.71 -56.91
CA ILE A 424 8.49 27.43 -57.82
C ILE A 424 9.29 28.26 -58.83
N GLN A 425 10.31 28.99 -58.37
CA GLN A 425 11.20 29.76 -59.26
C GLN A 425 11.92 28.85 -60.26
N THR A 426 12.46 27.72 -59.81
CA THR A 426 13.15 26.75 -60.68
C THR A 426 12.20 26.20 -61.75
N TRP A 427 10.97 25.83 -61.36
CA TRP A 427 9.94 25.38 -62.29
C TRP A 427 9.57 26.46 -63.32
N ALA A 428 9.33 27.69 -62.86
CA ALA A 428 9.01 28.81 -63.74
C ALA A 428 10.13 29.06 -64.76
N SER A 429 11.39 29.01 -64.32
CA SER A 429 12.56 29.13 -65.21
C SER A 429 12.61 28.00 -66.26
N ILE A 430 12.33 26.75 -65.88
CA ILE A 430 12.29 25.62 -66.83
C ILE A 430 11.17 25.80 -67.86
N VAL A 431 9.98 26.22 -67.43
CA VAL A 431 8.85 26.47 -68.34
C VAL A 431 9.19 27.60 -69.31
N GLN A 432 9.82 28.67 -68.83
CA GLN A 432 10.25 29.79 -69.68
C GLN A 432 11.28 29.36 -70.72
N VAL A 433 12.23 28.50 -70.36
CA VAL A 433 13.21 27.94 -71.32
C VAL A 433 12.51 27.09 -72.38
N LYS A 434 11.55 26.23 -71.99
CA LYS A 434 10.78 25.40 -72.93
C LYS A 434 9.85 26.20 -73.86
N GLN A 435 9.32 27.34 -73.41
CA GLN A 435 8.50 28.22 -74.26
C GLN A 435 9.33 29.03 -75.25
N ASN A 436 10.64 29.14 -75.02
CA ASN A 436 11.59 29.87 -75.86
C ASN A 436 12.43 28.94 -76.76
N GLU A 437 12.13 27.64 -76.81
CA GLU A 437 12.61 26.75 -77.88
C GLU A 437 11.72 26.96 -79.13
N PRO A 438 12.28 27.39 -80.27
CA PRO A 438 11.53 27.74 -81.48
C PRO A 438 10.93 26.54 -82.23
#